data_AF-A0A6N8BAQ9-F1
#
_entry.id   AF-A0A6N8BAQ9-F1
#
_cell.length_a   1.000
_cell.length_b   1.000
_cell.length_c   1.000
_cell.angle_alpha   90.00
_cell.angle_beta   90.00
_cell.angle_gamma   90.00
#
_symmetry.space_group_name_H-M   'P 1'
#
loop_
_entity.id
_entity.type
_entity.pdbx_description
1 polymer ?
#
loop_
_entity_poly.entity_id
_entity_poly.type
_entity_poly.pdbx_seq_one_letter_code
_entity_poly.pdbx_strand_id
1 'polypeptide(L)'
;MLYPGFLVLILELAAIFICGGAGLVLAKALVKPGDYERRDALLVQGKIAVKLVFGTIPMFVMAALIEGFITPSQLPNYLKLTVAAFSLVAFLLYIFMGNRTNTTG
;
A
#
# COMPACT_ATOMS: atom_id res chain seq x y z
N MET A 1 -6.07 -21.83 -21.77
CA MET A 1 -6.87 -21.15 -20.72
C MET A 1 -5.94 -20.87 -19.55
N LEU A 2 -5.34 -19.68 -19.50
CA LEU A 2 -4.44 -19.27 -18.43
C LEU A 2 -5.27 -18.36 -17.53
N TYR A 3 -5.47 -18.75 -16.26
CA TYR A 3 -6.37 -18.08 -15.32
C TYR A 3 -6.02 -16.59 -15.19
N PRO A 4 -6.85 -15.67 -15.72
CA PRO A 4 -6.49 -14.25 -15.78
C PRO A 4 -6.36 -13.59 -14.39
N GLY A 5 -6.84 -14.23 -13.32
CA GLY A 5 -6.77 -13.73 -11.94
C GLY A 5 -5.58 -14.21 -11.09
N PHE A 6 -4.76 -15.16 -11.56
CA PHE A 6 -3.69 -15.73 -10.72
C PHE A 6 -2.58 -14.71 -10.40
N LEU A 7 -2.29 -13.79 -11.33
CA LEU A 7 -1.29 -12.73 -11.11
C LEU A 7 -1.75 -11.67 -10.10
N VAL A 8 -3.06 -11.41 -9.99
CA VAL A 8 -3.63 -10.43 -9.06
C VAL A 8 -3.59 -10.97 -7.63
N LEU A 9 -3.97 -12.23 -7.44
CA LEU A 9 -3.97 -12.90 -6.13
C LEU A 9 -2.61 -12.84 -5.42
N ILE A 10 -1.51 -12.95 -6.15
CA ILE A 10 -0.16 -12.90 -5.57
C ILE A 10 0.15 -11.50 -5.01
N LEU A 11 -0.30 -10.43 -5.70
CA LEU A 11 -0.11 -9.05 -5.25
C LEU A 11 -1.00 -8.72 -4.05
N GLU A 12 -2.26 -9.16 -4.07
CA GLU A 12 -3.18 -8.97 -2.96
C GLU A 12 -2.73 -9.72 -1.70
N LEU A 13 -2.33 -10.98 -1.84
CA LEU A 13 -1.86 -11.79 -0.72
C LEU A 13 -0.60 -11.17 -0.10
N ALA A 14 0.35 -10.72 -0.92
CA ALA A 14 1.54 -10.03 -0.44
C ALA A 14 1.20 -8.72 0.29
N ALA A 15 0.26 -7.92 -0.23
CA ALA A 15 -0.20 -6.70 0.42
C ALA A 15 -0.89 -6.97 1.77
N ILE A 16 -1.71 -8.02 1.86
CA ILE A 16 -2.36 -8.46 3.10
C ILE A 16 -1.32 -8.91 4.14
N PHE A 17 -0.29 -9.65 3.73
CA PHE A 17 0.80 -10.05 4.63
C PHE A 17 1.54 -8.85 5.22
N ILE A 18 1.82 -7.82 4.41
CA ILE A 18 2.48 -6.59 4.86
C ILE A 18 1.58 -5.81 5.83
N CYS A 19 0.29 -5.67 5.53
CA CYS A 19 -0.69 -5.06 6.44
C CYS A 19 -0.83 -5.85 7.76
N GLY A 20 -0.83 -7.18 7.69
CA GLY A 20 -0.83 -8.05 8.87
C GLY A 20 0.41 -7.85 9.74
N GLY A 21 1.59 -7.77 9.12
CA GLY A 21 2.84 -7.43 9.80
C GLY A 21 2.80 -6.06 10.48
N ALA A 22 2.22 -5.04 9.82
CA ALA A 22 2.02 -3.72 10.40
C ALA A 22 1.09 -3.75 11.64
N GLY A 23 0.03 -4.56 11.60
CA GLY A 23 -0.85 -4.80 12.75
C GLY A 23 -0.15 -5.46 13.92
N LEU A 24 0.75 -6.41 13.65
CA LEU A 24 1.58 -7.06 14.69
C LEU A 24 2.59 -6.10 15.33
N VAL A 25 3.16 -5.16 14.55
CA VAL A 25 4.03 -4.09 15.09
C VAL A 25 3.27 -3.19 16.07
N LEU A 26 2.04 -2.82 15.73
CA LEU A 26 1.13 -2.09 16.62
C LEU A 26 0.74 -2.91 17.85
N ALA A 27 0.39 -4.19 17.68
CA ALA A 27 0.04 -5.08 18.79
C ALA A 27 1.21 -5.28 19.77
N LYS A 28 2.44 -5.38 19.26
CA LYS A 28 3.65 -5.43 20.09
C LYS A 28 3.79 -4.18 20.96
N ALA A 29 3.50 -3.00 20.40
CA ALA A 29 3.54 -1.74 21.13
C ALA A 29 2.50 -1.67 22.25
N LEU A 30 1.32 -2.28 22.03
CA LEU A 30 0.25 -2.37 23.02
C LEU A 30 0.58 -3.36 24.16
N VAL A 31 1.10 -4.53 23.81
CA VAL A 31 1.34 -5.63 24.77
C VAL A 31 2.61 -5.40 25.59
N LYS A 32 3.69 -4.90 24.95
CA LYS A 32 4.98 -4.66 25.61
C LYS A 32 5.58 -3.31 25.16
N PRO A 33 5.09 -2.19 25.72
CA PRO A 33 5.52 -0.84 25.34
C PRO A 33 6.96 -0.49 25.77
N GLY A 34 7.58 -1.27 26.67
CA GLY A 34 8.93 -1.00 27.17
C GLY A 34 8.93 0.18 28.15
N ASP A 35 9.85 1.12 27.95
CA ASP A 35 10.06 2.30 28.82
C ASP A 35 9.11 3.48 28.51
N TYR A 36 8.25 3.34 27.50
CA TYR A 36 7.28 4.37 27.11
C TYR A 36 5.91 4.12 27.73
N GLU A 37 5.16 5.19 28.00
CA GLU A 37 3.73 5.05 28.29
C GLU A 37 3.03 4.39 27.10
N ARG A 38 2.01 3.55 27.37
CA ARG A 38 1.29 2.78 26.35
C ARG A 38 0.83 3.64 25.17
N ARG A 39 0.44 4.90 25.42
CA ARG A 39 -0.02 5.84 24.40
C ARG A 39 1.13 6.30 23.49
N ASP A 40 2.28 6.63 24.07
CA ASP A 40 3.45 7.11 23.33
C ASP A 40 4.11 6.00 22.52
N ALA A 41 4.21 4.79 23.10
CA ALA A 41 4.67 3.60 22.37
C ALA A 41 3.80 3.34 21.12
N LEU A 42 2.49 3.54 21.25
CA LEU A 42 1.51 3.39 20.16
C LEU A 42 1.67 4.48 19.09
N LEU A 43 1.97 5.73 19.48
CA LEU A 43 2.22 6.80 18.53
C LEU A 43 3.50 6.56 17.72
N VAL A 44 4.57 6.12 18.38
CA VAL A 44 5.86 5.83 17.72
C VAL A 44 5.74 4.64 16.78
N GLN A 45 5.25 3.49 17.28
CA GLN A 45 5.10 2.28 16.47
C GLN A 45 3.94 2.40 15.47
N GLY A 46 2.92 3.19 15.79
CA GLY A 46 1.81 3.51 14.90
C GLY A 46 2.27 4.27 13.67
N LYS A 47 3.19 5.23 13.79
CA LYS A 47 3.80 5.89 12.62
C LYS A 47 4.49 4.88 11.68
N ILE A 48 5.18 3.89 12.24
CA ILE A 48 5.86 2.83 11.47
C ILE A 48 4.81 1.93 10.80
N ALA A 49 3.79 1.48 11.53
CA ALA A 49 2.73 0.64 11.00
C ALA A 49 1.92 1.35 9.91
N VAL A 50 1.59 2.63 10.11
CA VAL A 50 0.93 3.46 9.10
C VAL A 50 1.81 3.57 7.86
N LYS A 51 3.13 3.80 8.00
CA LYS A 51 4.04 3.85 6.85
C LYS A 51 4.11 2.53 6.07
N LEU A 52 4.03 1.38 6.75
CA LEU A 52 3.96 0.07 6.12
C LEU A 52 2.65 -0.13 5.35
N VAL A 53 1.51 0.25 5.93
CA VAL A 53 0.20 0.18 5.27
C VAL A 53 0.11 1.16 4.09
N PHE A 54 0.65 2.37 4.22
CA PHE A 54 0.76 3.29 3.08
C PHE A 54 1.65 2.73 1.96
N GLY A 55 2.63 1.87 2.29
CA GLY A 55 3.44 1.14 1.33
C GLY A 55 2.69 0.07 0.53
N THR A 56 1.53 -0.42 1.00
CA THR A 56 0.73 -1.44 0.28
C THR A 56 -0.32 -0.83 -0.66
N ILE A 57 -0.65 0.45 -0.50
CA ILE A 57 -1.52 1.21 -1.43
C ILE A 57 -1.12 1.03 -2.90
N PRO A 58 0.15 1.17 -3.33
CA PRO A 58 0.52 0.91 -4.73
C PRO A 58 0.25 -0.52 -5.18
N MET A 59 0.44 -1.51 -4.30
CA MET A 59 0.17 -2.91 -4.67
C MET A 59 -1.32 -3.13 -4.92
N PHE A 60 -2.19 -2.55 -4.09
CA PHE A 60 -3.64 -2.59 -4.30
C PHE A 60 -4.10 -1.78 -5.51
N VAL A 61 -3.47 -0.62 -5.77
CA VAL A 61 -3.75 0.17 -6.98
C VAL A 61 -3.35 -0.62 -8.23
N MET A 62 -2.16 -1.25 -8.24
CA MET A 62 -1.74 -2.11 -9.35
C MET A 62 -2.66 -3.32 -9.51
N ALA A 63 -3.08 -3.98 -8.42
CA ALA A 63 -4.06 -5.06 -8.45
C ALA A 63 -5.41 -4.62 -9.03
N ALA A 64 -5.96 -3.49 -8.55
CA ALA A 64 -7.23 -2.92 -9.02
C ALA A 64 -7.17 -2.43 -10.48
N LEU A 65 -6.02 -1.92 -10.92
CA LEU A 65 -5.77 -1.61 -12.33
C LEU A 65 -5.70 -2.88 -13.17
N ILE A 66 -4.99 -3.92 -12.75
CA ILE A 66 -4.91 -5.16 -13.51
C ILE A 66 -6.29 -5.81 -13.61
N GLU A 67 -7.02 -5.92 -12.50
CA GLU A 67 -8.34 -6.56 -12.45
C GLU A 67 -9.43 -5.71 -13.12
N GLY A 68 -9.46 -4.40 -12.89
CA GLY A 68 -10.42 -3.50 -13.54
C GLY A 68 -10.23 -3.39 -15.06
N PHE A 69 -9.06 -3.76 -15.58
CA PHE A 69 -8.71 -3.59 -16.99
C PHE A 69 -8.71 -4.90 -17.77
N ILE A 70 -8.25 -5.99 -17.16
CA ILE A 70 -8.14 -7.31 -17.79
C ILE A 70 -9.44 -8.10 -17.65
N THR A 71 -10.18 -7.94 -16.55
CA THR A 71 -11.34 -8.80 -16.24
C THR A 71 -12.64 -8.43 -16.96
N PRO A 72 -13.03 -7.14 -17.20
CA PRO A 72 -14.41 -6.88 -17.63
C PRO A 72 -14.70 -6.62 -19.12
N SER A 73 -13.79 -6.31 -20.06
CA SER A 73 -14.30 -5.89 -21.41
C SER A 73 -13.36 -5.78 -22.60
N GLN A 74 -13.94 -6.15 -23.75
CA GLN A 74 -13.53 -5.98 -25.16
C GLN A 74 -13.45 -4.50 -25.62
N LEU A 75 -12.76 -3.61 -24.89
CA LEU A 75 -12.55 -2.20 -25.28
C LEU A 75 -11.09 -1.91 -25.68
N PRO A 76 -10.84 -0.92 -26.58
CA PRO A 76 -9.52 -0.63 -27.13
C PRO A 76 -8.49 -0.22 -26.07
N ASN A 77 -7.31 -0.84 -26.14
CA ASN A 77 -6.27 -0.87 -25.10
C ASN A 77 -5.65 0.50 -24.73
N TYR A 78 -5.79 1.53 -25.58
CA TYR A 78 -5.05 2.79 -25.47
C TYR A 78 -5.54 3.73 -24.35
N LEU A 79 -6.86 3.94 -24.24
CA LEU A 79 -7.46 4.79 -23.20
C LEU A 79 -7.26 4.22 -21.79
N LYS A 80 -7.22 2.88 -21.74
CA LYS A 80 -6.91 2.14 -20.55
C LYS A 80 -5.46 2.46 -20.08
N LEU A 81 -4.47 2.30 -20.96
CA LEU A 81 -3.07 2.57 -20.63
C LEU A 81 -2.83 4.01 -20.13
N THR A 82 -3.54 5.00 -20.68
CA THR A 82 -3.38 6.40 -20.27
C THR A 82 -3.86 6.69 -18.85
N VAL A 83 -4.96 6.06 -18.40
CA VAL A 83 -5.48 6.25 -17.04
C VAL A 83 -4.58 5.55 -16.01
N ALA A 84 -4.11 4.34 -16.34
CA ALA A 84 -3.13 3.63 -15.51
C ALA A 84 -1.82 4.42 -15.39
N ALA A 85 -1.27 4.91 -16.51
CA ALA A 85 -0.08 5.74 -16.50
C ALA A 85 -0.27 7.03 -15.69
N PHE A 86 -1.44 7.68 -15.80
CA PHE A 86 -1.75 8.89 -15.02
C PHE A 86 -1.80 8.61 -13.52
N SER A 87 -2.44 7.51 -13.10
CA SER A 87 -2.47 7.10 -11.69
C SER A 87 -1.08 6.75 -11.15
N LEU A 88 -0.23 6.11 -11.95
CA LEU A 88 1.15 5.78 -11.59
C LEU A 88 2.01 7.04 -11.44
N VAL A 89 1.85 8.01 -12.34
CA VAL A 89 2.54 9.31 -12.26
C VAL A 89 2.06 10.10 -11.03
N ALA A 90 0.75 10.16 -10.79
CA ALA A 90 0.20 10.80 -9.59
C ALA A 90 0.71 10.12 -8.30
N PHE A 91 0.84 8.80 -8.30
CA PHE A 91 1.37 8.02 -7.19
C PHE A 91 2.88 8.27 -6.97
N LEU A 92 3.68 8.28 -8.03
CA LEU A 92 5.10 8.64 -7.95
C LEU A 92 5.26 10.07 -7.42
N LEU A 93 4.47 11.02 -7.90
CA LEU A 93 4.47 12.39 -7.40
C LEU A 93 4.12 12.43 -5.90
N TYR A 94 3.15 11.65 -5.44
CA TYR A 94 2.78 11.58 -4.02
C TYR A 94 3.92 11.03 -3.15
N ILE A 95 4.58 9.93 -3.55
CA ILE A 95 5.75 9.39 -2.83
C ILE A 95 6.89 10.41 -2.80
N PHE A 96 7.20 11.03 -3.94
CA PHE A 96 8.29 12.00 -4.03
C PHE A 96 8.01 13.27 -3.20
N MET A 97 6.75 13.71 -3.11
CA MET A 97 6.36 14.85 -2.28
C MET A 97 6.36 14.50 -0.78
N GLY A 98 5.96 13.28 -0.42
CA GLY A 98 5.92 12.79 0.97
C GLY A 98 7.30 12.65 1.63
N ASN A 99 8.38 12.67 0.85
CA ASN A 99 9.76 12.62 1.36
C ASN A 99 10.31 14.00 1.80
N ARG A 100 9.46 15.03 1.88
CA ARG A 100 9.85 16.40 2.27
C ARG A 100 9.43 16.85 3.66
N THR A 101 9.02 15.96 4.57
CA THR A 101 8.97 16.32 5.99
C THR A 101 10.35 16.11 6.63
N ASN A 102 11.32 16.88 6.14
CA ASN A 102 12.53 17.13 6.88
C ASN A 102 12.17 17.90 8.15
N THR A 103 12.51 17.29 9.27
CA THR A 103 12.93 17.93 10.51
C THR A 103 13.49 19.33 10.28
N THR A 104 12.76 20.37 10.70
CA THR A 104 13.36 21.65 11.10
C THR A 104 12.49 22.32 12.16
N GLY A 105 13.04 22.45 13.37
CA GLY A 105 12.62 23.40 14.40
C GLY A 105 11.77 22.82 15.51
#